data_AF-A0A6J7ADN0-F1
#
_entry.id   AF-A0A6J7ADN0-F1
#
_cell.length_a   1.000
_cell.length_b   1.000
_cell.length_c   1.000
_cell.angle_alpha   90.00
_cell.angle_beta   90.00
_cell.angle_gamma   90.00
#
_symmetry.space_group_name_H-M   'P 1'
#
loop_
_entity.id
_entity.type
_entity.pdbx_description
1 polymer ?
#
loop_
_entity_poly.entity_id
_entity_poly.type
_entity_poly.pdbx_seq_one_letter_code
_entity_poly.pdbx_strand_id
1 'polypeptide(L)'
;MHDVASDRLHPRKRFRPIASGQLPIPVAVVAAVILLVGGIALGTFAARWELGVVLGAYVALTLSYTFALKEIPVIELVCVAAGFVLRALGGGAATDTHLSVWFIVVISFGALFLVTGKRLAELPNPDGTGGEQRAVLAHYTRSFLQSTLVLTTTITITAYCLWTFEGSGLLARAQGREVWIQLTVVPVVIAALHILRLLDKGEGGAPDELAYKDRLLQVLGVIWIVLLAIGVYA
;
A
#
# COMPACT_ATOMS: atom_id res chain seq x y z
N MET A 1 10.83 -17.23 -3.38
CA MET A 1 11.56 -18.51 -3.28
C MET A 1 12.72 -18.45 -2.29
N HIS A 2 13.37 -17.30 -2.11
CA HIS A 2 14.49 -17.15 -1.18
C HIS A 2 14.13 -17.31 0.32
N ASP A 3 12.88 -17.06 0.72
CA ASP A 3 12.45 -17.15 2.13
C ASP A 3 11.82 -18.52 2.50
N VAL A 4 11.90 -19.56 1.65
CA VAL A 4 11.18 -20.84 1.89
C VAL A 4 11.69 -21.58 3.14
N ALA A 5 12.99 -21.52 3.43
CA ALA A 5 13.57 -22.14 4.62
C ALA A 5 13.18 -21.40 5.91
N SER A 6 13.08 -20.06 5.86
CA SER A 6 12.66 -19.23 6.99
C SER A 6 11.13 -19.28 7.20
N ASP A 7 10.34 -19.31 6.13
CA ASP A 7 8.87 -19.44 6.19
C ASP A 7 8.43 -20.82 6.72
N ARG A 8 9.25 -21.87 6.56
CA ARG A 8 8.99 -23.22 7.10
C ARG A 8 9.01 -23.29 8.63
N LEU A 9 9.82 -22.46 9.28
CA LEU A 9 9.98 -22.44 10.74
C LEU A 9 8.90 -21.59 11.44
N HIS A 10 8.16 -20.77 10.69
CA HIS A 10 7.26 -19.78 11.26
C HIS A 10 5.85 -20.34 11.55
N PRO A 11 5.27 -20.12 12.76
CA PRO A 11 3.98 -20.72 13.19
C PRO A 11 2.79 -20.43 12.24
N ARG A 12 2.71 -19.21 11.70
CA ARG A 12 1.68 -18.81 10.70
C ARG A 12 2.11 -18.93 9.23
N LYS A 13 3.39 -18.78 8.87
CA LYS A 13 3.85 -18.75 7.45
C LYS A 13 4.19 -20.12 6.88
N ARG A 14 4.30 -21.15 7.74
CA ARG A 14 4.45 -22.57 7.35
C ARG A 14 3.33 -23.09 6.43
N PHE A 15 2.13 -22.49 6.50
CA PHE A 15 0.98 -22.87 5.69
C PHE A 15 0.98 -22.27 4.28
N ARG A 16 1.98 -21.45 3.91
CA ARG A 16 2.12 -20.98 2.52
C ARG A 16 2.30 -22.20 1.59
N PRO A 17 1.68 -22.25 0.39
CA PRO A 17 1.68 -23.42 -0.48
C PRO A 17 3.09 -23.93 -0.86
N ILE A 18 4.06 -23.03 -0.94
CA ILE A 18 5.47 -23.34 -1.24
C ILE A 18 6.23 -23.84 0.01
N ALA A 19 5.92 -23.33 1.20
CA ALA A 19 6.56 -23.73 2.46
C ALA A 19 6.01 -25.07 3.01
N SER A 20 4.71 -25.31 2.80
CA SER A 20 4.00 -26.55 3.14
C SER A 20 4.23 -27.70 2.16
N GLY A 21 4.91 -27.45 1.04
CA GLY A 21 5.22 -28.46 0.02
C GLY A 21 4.05 -28.84 -0.89
N GLN A 22 2.90 -28.16 -0.78
CA GLN A 22 1.73 -28.40 -1.62
C GLN A 22 1.94 -27.97 -3.08
N LEU A 23 2.86 -27.05 -3.34
CA LEU A 23 3.27 -26.65 -4.69
C LEU A 23 4.77 -26.95 -4.91
N PRO A 24 5.13 -27.81 -5.89
CA PRO A 24 6.52 -28.01 -6.27
C PRO A 24 7.14 -26.70 -6.77
N ILE A 25 8.36 -26.41 -6.30
CA ILE A 25 9.13 -25.20 -6.69
C ILE A 25 9.20 -25.03 -8.22
N PRO A 26 9.43 -26.09 -9.04
CA PRO A 26 9.47 -25.94 -10.50
C PRO A 26 8.14 -25.48 -11.09
N VAL A 27 7.01 -25.98 -10.58
CA VAL A 27 5.66 -25.59 -11.04
C VAL A 27 5.38 -24.13 -10.68
N ALA A 28 5.80 -23.70 -9.49
CA ALA A 28 5.71 -22.29 -9.09
C ALA A 28 6.55 -21.37 -10.00
N VAL A 29 7.75 -21.79 -10.41
CA VAL A 29 8.61 -21.03 -11.34
C VAL A 29 7.94 -20.93 -12.71
N VAL A 30 7.50 -22.06 -13.27
CA VAL A 30 6.90 -22.10 -14.61
C VAL A 30 5.61 -21.27 -14.63
N ALA A 31 4.73 -21.42 -13.63
CA ALA A 31 3.53 -20.61 -13.53
C ALA A 31 3.84 -19.11 -13.37
N ALA A 32 4.85 -18.75 -12.56
CA ALA A 32 5.28 -17.36 -12.41
C ALA A 32 5.79 -16.78 -13.74
N VAL A 33 6.62 -17.54 -14.47
CA VAL A 33 7.14 -17.11 -15.79
C VAL A 33 6.02 -16.98 -16.82
N ILE A 34 5.10 -17.95 -16.88
CA ILE A 34 3.95 -17.89 -17.80
C ILE A 34 3.07 -16.69 -17.48
N LEU A 35 2.75 -16.43 -16.22
CA LEU A 35 1.94 -15.29 -15.82
C LEU A 35 2.67 -13.96 -16.05
N LEU A 36 3.98 -13.92 -15.85
CA LEU A 36 4.81 -12.74 -16.09
C LEU A 36 4.84 -12.39 -17.58
N VAL A 37 5.22 -13.36 -18.41
CA VAL A 37 5.34 -13.20 -19.86
C VAL A 37 3.96 -12.98 -20.47
N GLY A 38 2.96 -13.75 -20.04
CA GLY A 38 1.58 -13.60 -20.46
C GLY A 38 1.01 -12.23 -20.08
N GLY A 39 1.25 -11.75 -18.86
CA GLY A 39 0.80 -10.45 -18.40
C GLY A 39 1.45 -9.28 -19.15
N ILE A 40 2.76 -9.34 -19.39
CA ILE A 40 3.47 -8.33 -20.18
C ILE A 40 2.97 -8.36 -21.63
N ALA A 41 2.87 -9.54 -22.24
CA ALA A 41 2.41 -9.70 -23.62
C ALA A 41 0.96 -9.21 -23.78
N LEU A 42 0.05 -9.57 -22.88
CA LEU A 42 -1.32 -9.06 -22.91
C LEU A 42 -1.33 -7.53 -22.74
N GLY A 43 -0.53 -7.00 -21.81
CA GLY A 43 -0.45 -5.56 -21.58
C GLY A 43 0.10 -4.78 -22.78
N THR A 44 1.13 -5.31 -23.44
CA THR A 44 1.76 -4.67 -24.62
C THR A 44 0.92 -4.80 -25.88
N PHE A 45 0.33 -5.98 -26.12
CA PHE A 45 -0.33 -6.28 -27.39
C PHE A 45 -1.85 -6.06 -27.36
N ALA A 46 -2.51 -6.20 -26.21
CA ALA A 46 -3.96 -6.06 -26.10
C ALA A 46 -4.41 -4.69 -25.56
N ALA A 47 -3.52 -3.95 -24.88
CA ALA A 47 -3.81 -2.61 -24.39
C ALA A 47 -2.95 -1.54 -25.09
N ARG A 48 -1.82 -1.15 -24.50
CA ARG A 48 -0.93 -0.09 -25.03
C ARG A 48 0.51 -0.31 -24.62
N TRP A 49 1.45 0.22 -25.42
CA TRP A 49 2.89 0.10 -25.14
C TRP A 49 3.29 0.73 -23.80
N GLU A 50 2.61 1.80 -23.36
CA GLU A 50 2.88 2.43 -22.05
C GLU A 50 2.64 1.46 -20.89
N LEU A 51 1.59 0.63 -20.98
CA LEU A 51 1.31 -0.40 -19.98
C LEU A 51 2.42 -1.45 -19.91
N GLY A 52 2.97 -1.84 -21.07
CA GLY A 52 4.13 -2.72 -21.15
C GLY A 52 5.36 -2.18 -20.42
N VAL A 53 5.65 -0.89 -20.58
CA VAL A 53 6.76 -0.22 -19.88
C VAL A 53 6.53 -0.20 -18.37
N VAL A 54 5.32 0.14 -17.92
CA VAL A 54 4.96 0.15 -16.49
C VAL A 54 5.08 -1.24 -15.88
N LEU A 55 4.60 -2.28 -16.59
CA LEU A 55 4.74 -3.68 -16.16
C LEU A 55 6.21 -4.11 -16.09
N GLY A 56 7.02 -3.77 -17.09
CA GLY A 56 8.46 -4.03 -17.09
C GLY A 56 9.17 -3.37 -15.90
N ALA A 57 8.88 -2.10 -15.63
CA ALA A 57 9.40 -1.38 -14.47
C ALA A 57 8.96 -2.01 -13.14
N TYR A 58 7.70 -2.43 -13.04
CA TYR A 58 7.16 -3.10 -11.85
C TYR A 58 7.86 -4.43 -11.57
N VAL A 59 8.14 -5.21 -12.61
CA VAL A 59 8.87 -6.47 -12.51
C VAL A 59 10.32 -6.22 -12.10
N ALA A 60 11.01 -5.27 -12.75
CA ALA A 60 12.37 -4.90 -12.41
C ALA A 60 12.49 -4.44 -10.95
N LEU A 61 11.54 -3.62 -10.48
CA LEU A 61 11.47 -3.17 -9.09
C LEU A 61 11.24 -4.34 -8.13
N THR A 62 10.31 -5.24 -8.45
CA THR A 62 9.96 -6.40 -7.61
C THR A 62 11.14 -7.39 -7.49
N LEU A 63 11.85 -7.63 -8.58
CA LEU A 63 13.05 -8.47 -8.59
C LEU A 63 14.18 -7.81 -7.80
N SER A 64 14.47 -6.54 -8.08
CA SER A 64 15.48 -5.75 -7.33
C SER A 64 15.19 -5.74 -5.82
N TYR A 65 13.92 -5.56 -5.44
CA TYR A 65 13.47 -5.65 -4.05
C TYR A 65 13.77 -7.03 -3.43
N THR A 66 13.44 -8.10 -4.14
CA THR A 66 13.60 -9.47 -3.64
C THR A 66 15.08 -9.85 -3.46
N PHE A 67 15.95 -9.42 -4.36
CA PHE A 67 17.36 -9.82 -4.38
C PHE A 67 18.30 -8.96 -3.54
N ALA A 68 18.04 -7.67 -3.38
CA ALA A 68 19.00 -6.77 -2.74
C ALA A 68 18.35 -5.67 -1.88
N LEU A 69 17.31 -5.01 -2.38
CA LEU A 69 16.84 -3.77 -1.77
C LEU A 69 16.03 -3.99 -0.48
N LYS A 70 15.55 -5.22 -0.22
CA LYS A 70 14.84 -5.54 1.02
C LYS A 70 15.71 -5.38 2.27
N GLU A 71 17.03 -5.49 2.16
CA GLU A 71 17.95 -5.49 3.31
C GLU A 71 18.44 -4.10 3.72
N ILE A 72 18.20 -3.09 2.87
CA ILE A 72 18.66 -1.73 3.09
C ILE A 72 17.53 -0.90 3.74
N PRO A 73 17.74 -0.36 4.96
CA PRO A 73 16.77 0.50 5.63
C PRO A 73 16.40 1.71 4.76
N VAL A 74 15.17 2.21 4.91
CA VAL A 74 14.57 3.30 4.09
C VAL A 74 14.33 2.91 2.63
N ILE A 75 15.30 2.32 1.94
CA ILE A 75 15.14 1.87 0.55
C ILE A 75 14.02 0.83 0.46
N GLU A 76 13.93 -0.10 1.41
CA GLU A 76 12.84 -1.08 1.40
C GLU A 76 11.44 -0.42 1.49
N LEU A 77 11.30 0.67 2.25
CA LEU A 77 10.05 1.43 2.38
C LEU A 77 9.70 2.10 1.05
N VAL A 78 10.69 2.76 0.43
CA VAL A 78 10.54 3.46 -0.85
C VAL A 78 10.21 2.48 -1.98
N CYS A 79 10.84 1.30 -2.03
CA CYS A 79 10.56 0.30 -3.06
C CYS A 79 9.12 -0.21 -2.98
N VAL A 80 8.62 -0.49 -1.77
CA VAL A 80 7.24 -0.95 -1.62
C VAL A 80 6.27 0.16 -2.04
N ALA A 81 6.52 1.42 -1.66
CA ALA A 81 5.72 2.56 -2.08
C ALA A 81 5.73 2.77 -3.61
N ALA A 82 6.90 2.69 -4.25
CA ALA A 82 7.05 2.77 -5.70
C ALA A 82 6.25 1.67 -6.41
N GLY A 83 6.15 0.47 -5.82
CA GLY A 83 5.29 -0.60 -6.32
C GLY A 83 3.80 -0.23 -6.36
N PHE A 84 3.30 0.52 -5.37
CA PHE A 84 1.92 1.04 -5.39
C PHE A 84 1.72 2.11 -6.45
N VAL A 85 2.69 3.01 -6.62
CA VAL A 85 2.65 4.04 -7.67
C VAL A 85 2.63 3.41 -9.07
N LEU A 86 3.49 2.42 -9.33
CA LEU A 86 3.51 1.72 -10.61
C LEU A 86 2.19 1.00 -10.91
N ARG A 87 1.52 0.43 -9.89
CA ARG A 87 0.18 -0.15 -10.07
C ARG A 87 -0.86 0.91 -10.43
N ALA A 88 -0.80 2.08 -9.80
CA ALA A 88 -1.70 3.19 -10.11
C ALA A 88 -1.49 3.71 -11.55
N LEU A 89 -0.22 3.90 -11.94
CA LEU A 89 0.16 4.26 -13.31
C LEU A 89 -0.28 3.21 -14.33
N GLY A 90 -0.16 1.93 -13.99
CA GLY A 90 -0.64 0.82 -14.83
C GLY A 90 -2.15 0.87 -15.02
N GLY A 91 -2.90 1.15 -13.95
CA GLY A 91 -4.35 1.38 -14.03
C GLY A 91 -4.71 2.56 -14.93
N GLY A 92 -4.07 3.71 -14.74
CA GLY A 92 -4.29 4.90 -15.58
C GLY A 92 -3.93 4.68 -17.05
N ALA A 93 -2.84 3.96 -17.33
CA ALA A 93 -2.45 3.59 -18.69
C ALA A 93 -3.45 2.62 -19.34
N ALA A 94 -4.05 1.70 -18.57
CA ALA A 94 -5.05 0.76 -19.06
C ALA A 94 -6.41 1.41 -19.34
N THR A 95 -6.79 2.44 -18.58
CA THR A 95 -8.08 3.15 -18.72
C THR A 95 -7.99 4.48 -19.45
N ASP A 96 -6.82 4.82 -20.02
CA ASP A 96 -6.51 6.11 -20.64
C ASP A 96 -6.89 7.31 -19.76
N THR A 97 -6.66 7.17 -18.45
CA THR A 97 -7.02 8.18 -17.46
C THR A 97 -5.76 8.86 -16.95
N HIS A 98 -5.69 10.19 -17.13
CA HIS A 98 -4.62 10.99 -16.58
C HIS A 98 -4.75 11.08 -15.05
N LEU A 99 -3.74 10.56 -14.35
CA LEU A 99 -3.63 10.64 -12.90
C LEU A 99 -3.15 12.05 -12.51
N SER A 100 -3.85 12.70 -11.58
CA SER A 100 -3.40 14.00 -11.09
C SER A 100 -2.15 13.85 -10.22
N VAL A 101 -1.32 14.90 -10.21
CA VAL A 101 -0.08 14.93 -9.42
C VAL A 101 -0.38 14.68 -7.94
N TRP A 102 -1.41 15.30 -7.39
CA TRP A 102 -1.82 15.09 -6.01
C TRP A 102 -2.26 13.65 -5.72
N PHE A 103 -2.93 12.99 -6.66
CA PHE A 103 -3.30 11.59 -6.50
C PHE A 103 -2.07 10.67 -6.42
N ILE A 104 -1.04 10.94 -7.23
CA ILE A 104 0.22 10.20 -7.18
C ILE A 104 0.90 10.41 -5.82
N VAL A 105 0.90 11.64 -5.29
CA VAL A 105 1.44 11.93 -3.95
C VAL A 105 0.67 11.20 -2.85
N VAL A 106 -0.66 11.18 -2.90
CA VAL A 106 -1.52 10.44 -1.95
C VAL A 106 -1.19 8.95 -1.95
N ILE A 107 -1.08 8.32 -3.12
CA ILE A 107 -0.76 6.88 -3.20
C ILE A 107 0.67 6.61 -2.71
N SER A 108 1.63 7.47 -3.06
CA SER A 108 3.03 7.32 -2.67
C SER A 108 3.20 7.37 -1.15
N PHE A 109 2.68 8.42 -0.51
CA PHE A 109 2.83 8.61 0.93
C PHE A 109 1.85 7.76 1.74
N GLY A 110 0.66 7.45 1.20
CA GLY A 110 -0.26 6.50 1.80
C GLY A 110 0.33 5.09 1.84
N ALA A 111 1.04 4.67 0.79
CA ALA A 111 1.77 3.42 0.80
C ALA A 111 2.91 3.42 1.82
N LEU A 112 3.70 4.51 1.90
CA LEU A 112 4.74 4.66 2.93
C LEU A 112 4.15 4.60 4.34
N PHE A 113 2.99 5.22 4.59
CA PHE A 113 2.27 5.14 5.85
C PHE A 113 1.93 3.70 6.22
N LEU A 114 1.33 2.93 5.30
CA LEU A 114 0.97 1.53 5.54
C LEU A 114 2.20 0.66 5.84
N VAL A 115 3.27 0.80 5.07
CA VAL A 115 4.49 -0.02 5.25
C VAL A 115 5.21 0.36 6.54
N THR A 116 5.29 1.65 6.86
CA THR A 116 5.88 2.13 8.11
C THR A 116 5.08 1.64 9.31
N GLY A 117 3.75 1.74 9.25
CA GLY A 117 2.87 1.26 10.32
C GLY A 117 2.98 -0.26 10.52
N LYS A 118 3.13 -1.01 9.44
CA LYS A 118 3.42 -2.45 9.50
C LYS A 118 4.76 -2.75 10.17
N ARG A 119 5.82 -2.02 9.81
CA ARG A 119 7.14 -2.18 10.45
C ARG A 119 7.11 -1.80 11.93
N LEU A 120 6.35 -0.77 12.29
CA LEU A 120 6.17 -0.35 13.68
C LEU A 120 5.41 -1.41 14.49
N ALA A 121 4.36 -2.01 13.92
CA ALA A 121 3.61 -3.10 14.55
C ALA A 121 4.42 -4.42 14.66
N GLU A 122 5.45 -4.59 13.85
CA GLU A 122 6.39 -5.72 13.91
C GLU A 122 7.48 -5.52 15.00
N LEU A 123 7.65 -4.31 15.56
CA LEU A 123 8.60 -4.08 16.64
C LEU A 123 8.11 -4.69 17.97
N PRO A 124 9.00 -5.29 18.79
CA PRO A 124 8.64 -5.81 20.09
C PRO A 124 8.00 -4.74 20.97
N ASN A 125 6.93 -5.11 21.66
CA ASN A 125 6.43 -4.31 22.77
C ASN A 125 7.45 -4.37 23.94
N PRO A 126 7.52 -3.32 24.78
CA PRO A 126 8.40 -3.28 25.94
C PRO A 126 8.26 -4.51 26.86
N ASP A 127 7.08 -5.14 26.85
CA ASP A 127 6.75 -6.32 27.65
C ASP A 127 7.27 -7.66 27.10
N GLY A 128 8.11 -7.63 26.06
CA GLY A 128 8.85 -8.80 25.56
C GLY A 128 8.03 -9.81 24.73
N THR A 129 6.75 -9.54 24.47
CA THR A 129 5.89 -10.38 23.63
C THR A 129 5.95 -9.92 22.17
N GLY A 130 7.05 -10.27 21.48
CA GLY A 130 7.24 -9.98 20.05
C GLY A 130 7.57 -11.23 19.26
N GLY A 131 6.84 -11.47 18.16
CA GLY A 131 7.15 -12.56 17.20
C GLY A 131 8.46 -12.31 16.43
N GLU A 132 8.97 -13.35 15.75
CA GLU A 132 10.27 -13.36 15.07
C GLU A 132 10.54 -12.13 14.19
N GLN A 133 11.70 -11.50 14.43
CA GLN A 133 12.20 -10.30 13.75
C GLN A 133 12.71 -10.60 12.35
N ARG A 134 12.35 -9.75 11.37
CA ARG A 134 13.16 -9.57 10.16
C ARG A 134 14.49 -8.91 10.53
N ALA A 135 15.61 -9.39 9.98
CA ALA A 135 16.96 -8.83 10.24
C ALA A 135 17.06 -7.31 10.02
N VAL A 136 16.26 -6.76 9.11
CA VAL A 136 16.23 -5.33 8.78
C VAL A 136 15.64 -4.47 9.90
N LEU A 137 14.76 -5.04 10.73
CA LEU A 137 14.17 -4.34 11.89
C LEU A 137 15.21 -4.00 12.95
N ALA A 138 16.37 -4.69 12.99
CA ALA A 138 17.47 -4.36 13.90
C ALA A 138 18.05 -2.95 13.68
N HIS A 139 17.86 -2.38 12.48
CA HIS A 139 18.36 -1.06 12.12
C HIS A 139 17.33 0.06 12.35
N TYR A 140 16.09 -0.26 12.73
CA TYR A 140 15.05 0.73 12.98
C TYR A 140 14.84 0.97 14.47
N THR A 141 14.79 2.24 14.85
CA THR A 141 14.32 2.63 16.18
C THR A 141 12.82 2.90 16.14
N ARG A 142 12.12 2.64 17.25
CA ARG A 142 10.68 2.94 17.39
C ARG A 142 10.38 4.42 17.11
N SER A 143 11.22 5.31 17.65
CA SER A 143 11.10 6.77 17.45
C SER A 143 11.22 7.17 15.97
N PHE A 144 12.15 6.57 15.22
CA PHE A 144 12.29 6.83 13.80
C PHE A 144 11.04 6.41 13.01
N LEU A 145 10.51 5.22 13.29
CA LEU A 145 9.30 4.74 12.61
C LEU A 145 8.07 5.56 12.99
N GLN A 146 7.89 5.95 14.25
CA GLN A 146 6.81 6.85 14.68
C GLN A 146 6.91 8.22 13.99
N SER A 147 8.12 8.80 13.93
CA SER A 147 8.36 10.08 13.25
C SER A 147 8.06 10.00 11.75
N THR A 148 8.50 8.91 11.11
CA THR A 148 8.23 8.64 9.68
C THR A 148 6.74 8.42 9.43
N LEU A 149 6.05 7.76 10.36
CA LEU A 149 4.61 7.52 10.27
C LEU A 149 3.82 8.83 10.35
N VAL A 150 4.16 9.72 11.27
CA VAL A 150 3.52 11.05 11.38
C VAL A 150 3.82 11.88 10.13
N LEU A 151 5.07 11.90 9.65
CA LEU A 151 5.48 12.60 8.43
C LEU A 151 4.67 12.14 7.21
N THR A 152 4.62 10.83 6.97
CA THR A 152 3.90 10.24 5.83
C THR A 152 2.39 10.44 5.92
N THR A 153 1.81 10.33 7.12
CA THR A 153 0.40 10.63 7.36
C THR A 153 0.07 12.09 7.04
N THR A 154 0.91 13.01 7.49
CA THR A 154 0.72 14.45 7.29
C THR A 154 0.72 14.79 5.80
N ILE A 155 1.73 14.30 5.06
CA ILE A 155 1.82 14.52 3.61
C ILE A 155 0.63 13.88 2.88
N THR A 156 0.20 12.68 3.30
CA THR A 156 -0.96 12.00 2.71
C THR A 156 -2.24 12.80 2.90
N ILE A 157 -2.52 13.28 4.12
CA ILE A 157 -3.71 14.08 4.41
C ILE A 157 -3.67 15.40 3.64
N THR A 158 -2.55 16.11 3.66
CA THR A 158 -2.40 17.37 2.93
C THR A 158 -2.58 17.19 1.43
N ALA A 159 -1.95 16.19 0.83
CA ALA A 159 -2.11 15.87 -0.58
C ALA A 159 -3.53 15.44 -0.92
N TYR A 160 -4.21 14.72 -0.01
CA TYR A 160 -5.60 14.32 -0.18
C TYR A 160 -6.54 15.52 -0.17
N CYS A 161 -6.35 16.45 0.79
CA CYS A 161 -7.05 17.73 0.79
C CYS A 161 -6.85 18.44 -0.55
N LEU A 162 -5.60 18.67 -0.96
CA LEU A 162 -5.30 19.35 -2.23
C LEU A 162 -5.94 18.65 -3.43
N TRP A 163 -5.91 17.32 -3.46
CA TRP A 163 -6.58 16.53 -4.48
C TRP A 163 -8.10 16.78 -4.51
N THR A 164 -8.77 16.76 -3.34
CA THR A 164 -10.22 17.00 -3.26
C THR A 164 -10.63 18.44 -3.59
N PHE A 165 -9.82 19.44 -3.22
CA PHE A 165 -10.13 20.86 -3.42
C PHE A 165 -9.76 21.36 -4.83
N GLU A 166 -8.70 20.80 -5.43
CA GLU A 166 -8.29 21.13 -6.80
C GLU A 166 -9.05 20.30 -7.85
N GLY A 167 -9.36 19.03 -7.54
CA GLY A 167 -10.05 18.10 -8.43
C GLY A 167 -11.52 18.42 -8.70
N SER A 168 -12.14 19.35 -7.96
CA SER A 168 -13.49 19.84 -8.24
C SER A 168 -13.47 20.68 -9.53
N GLY A 169 -13.74 20.04 -10.69
CA GLY A 169 -13.85 20.74 -11.96
C GLY A 169 -14.95 21.82 -11.97
N LEU A 170 -14.85 22.81 -12.86
CA LEU A 170 -15.76 23.97 -12.93
C LEU A 170 -17.26 23.58 -12.98
N LEU A 171 -17.60 22.44 -13.59
CA LEU A 171 -18.97 21.92 -13.65
C LEU A 171 -19.45 21.33 -12.31
N ALA A 172 -18.55 20.67 -11.55
CA ALA A 172 -18.85 20.17 -10.21
C ALA A 172 -19.04 21.33 -9.21
N ARG A 173 -18.29 22.44 -9.39
CA ARG A 173 -18.47 23.68 -8.63
C ARG A 173 -19.82 24.32 -8.90
N ALA A 174 -20.24 24.38 -10.17
CA ALA A 174 -21.51 24.96 -10.57
C ALA A 174 -22.75 24.21 -10.04
N GLN A 175 -22.62 22.91 -9.75
CA GLN A 175 -23.72 22.05 -9.26
C GLN A 175 -23.66 21.78 -7.75
N GLY A 176 -22.71 22.37 -7.00
CA GLY A 176 -22.54 22.12 -5.56
C GLY A 176 -22.12 20.68 -5.19
N ARG A 177 -21.68 19.90 -6.17
CA ARG A 177 -21.29 18.48 -6.01
C ARG A 177 -19.92 18.32 -5.34
N GLU A 178 -19.11 19.37 -5.40
CA GLU A 178 -17.79 19.45 -4.76
C GLU A 178 -17.83 19.24 -3.25
N VAL A 179 -18.92 19.65 -2.58
CA VAL A 179 -19.06 19.57 -1.12
C VAL A 179 -19.01 18.12 -0.64
N TRP A 180 -19.61 17.19 -1.39
CA TRP A 180 -19.62 15.76 -1.03
C TRP A 180 -18.23 15.14 -1.10
N ILE A 181 -17.45 15.49 -2.13
CA ILE A 181 -16.06 15.04 -2.27
C ILE A 181 -15.19 15.68 -1.19
N GLN A 182 -15.36 16.96 -0.88
CA GLN A 182 -14.61 17.62 0.20
C GLN A 182 -14.95 17.04 1.59
N LEU A 183 -16.20 16.61 1.82
CA LEU A 183 -16.61 15.98 3.08
C LEU A 183 -15.88 14.66 3.33
N THR A 184 -15.38 13.99 2.29
CA THR A 184 -14.59 12.74 2.42
C THR A 184 -13.27 12.93 3.19
N VAL A 185 -12.78 14.16 3.33
CA VAL A 185 -11.59 14.47 4.12
C VAL A 185 -11.80 14.10 5.60
N VAL A 186 -13.01 14.31 6.12
CA VAL A 186 -13.33 14.04 7.53
C VAL A 186 -13.12 12.57 7.92
N PRO A 187 -13.74 11.57 7.25
CA PRO A 187 -13.51 10.17 7.60
C PRO A 187 -12.06 9.72 7.37
N VAL A 188 -11.35 10.26 6.36
CA VAL A 188 -9.94 9.93 6.11
C VAL A 188 -9.05 10.42 7.27
N VAL A 189 -9.24 11.64 7.74
CA VAL A 189 -8.47 12.19 8.87
C VAL A 189 -8.77 11.42 10.15
N ILE A 190 -10.03 11.12 10.43
CA ILE A 190 -10.41 10.35 11.62
C ILE A 190 -9.79 8.93 11.56
N ALA A 191 -9.83 8.27 10.40
CA ALA A 191 -9.24 6.95 10.22
C ALA A 191 -7.71 6.99 10.43
N ALA A 192 -7.03 8.00 9.88
CA ALA A 192 -5.59 8.17 10.06
C ALA A 192 -5.21 8.40 11.53
N LEU A 193 -5.91 9.29 12.23
CA LEU A 193 -5.71 9.55 13.67
C LEU A 193 -5.98 8.31 14.52
N HIS A 194 -7.02 7.54 14.18
CA HIS A 194 -7.35 6.31 14.89
C HIS A 194 -6.27 5.25 14.72
N ILE A 195 -5.74 5.07 13.50
CA ILE A 195 -4.62 4.15 13.24
C ILE A 195 -3.36 4.61 13.98
N LEU A 196 -3.02 5.91 13.94
CA LEU A 196 -1.88 6.46 14.68
C LEU A 196 -2.01 6.18 16.18
N ARG A 197 -3.19 6.41 16.76
CA ARG A 197 -3.47 6.14 18.18
C ARG A 197 -3.32 4.66 18.53
N LEU A 198 -3.79 3.75 17.69
CA LEU A 198 -3.69 2.30 17.93
C LEU A 198 -2.23 1.81 17.87
N LEU A 199 -1.46 2.32 16.90
CA LEU A 199 -0.04 1.99 16.78
C LEU A 199 0.79 2.55 17.93
N ASP A 200 0.47 3.76 18.41
CA ASP A 200 1.16 4.38 19.54
C ASP A 200 0.96 3.60 20.85
N LYS A 201 -0.24 3.07 21.07
CA LYS A 201 -0.55 2.21 22.22
C LYS A 201 0.13 0.83 22.19
N GLY A 202 0.74 0.43 21.07
CA GLY A 202 1.26 -0.93 20.90
C GLY A 202 0.17 -2.02 20.84
N GLU A 203 -1.11 -1.62 20.76
CA GLU A 203 -2.29 -2.48 20.63
C GLU A 203 -2.66 -2.74 19.15
N GLY A 204 -2.05 -1.98 18.23
CA GLY A 204 -2.33 -2.01 16.80
C GLY A 204 -1.57 -3.11 16.07
N GLY A 205 -2.31 -4.03 15.45
CA GLY A 205 -1.79 -4.83 14.34
C GLY A 205 -1.41 -3.95 13.14
N ALA A 206 -0.85 -4.55 12.10
CA ALA A 206 -0.51 -3.79 10.89
C ALA A 206 -1.74 -3.02 10.35
N PRO A 207 -1.59 -1.79 9.81
CA PRO A 207 -2.70 -0.96 9.37
C PRO A 207 -3.69 -1.66 8.42
N ASP A 208 -3.18 -2.54 7.57
CA ASP A 208 -3.96 -3.37 6.65
C ASP A 208 -4.81 -4.42 7.39
N GLU A 209 -4.33 -4.99 8.51
CA GLU A 209 -5.14 -5.88 9.34
C GLU A 209 -6.21 -5.12 10.14
N LEU A 210 -5.87 -3.92 10.63
CA LEU A 210 -6.79 -3.08 11.38
C LEU A 210 -8.01 -2.71 10.54
N ALA A 211 -7.84 -2.43 9.25
CA ALA A 211 -8.95 -2.14 8.34
C ALA A 211 -10.04 -3.24 8.31
N TYR A 212 -9.67 -4.51 8.50
CA TYR A 212 -10.62 -5.62 8.51
C TYR A 212 -11.15 -6.00 9.90
N LYS A 213 -10.44 -5.66 10.98
CA LYS A 213 -10.83 -6.05 12.34
C LYS A 213 -11.55 -4.92 13.09
N ASP A 214 -11.21 -3.68 12.78
CA ASP A 214 -11.71 -2.52 13.49
C ASP A 214 -13.03 -2.01 12.87
N ARG A 215 -14.11 -2.09 13.65
CA ARG A 215 -15.44 -1.65 13.23
C ARG A 215 -15.50 -0.15 12.93
N LEU A 216 -14.73 0.68 13.65
CA LEU A 216 -14.72 2.11 13.40
C LEU A 216 -14.12 2.40 12.01
N LEU A 217 -13.00 1.75 11.66
CA LEU A 217 -12.39 1.90 10.34
C LEU A 217 -13.32 1.43 9.22
N GLN A 218 -14.07 0.34 9.43
CA GLN A 218 -15.06 -0.12 8.46
C GLN A 218 -16.20 0.89 8.26
N VAL A 219 -16.76 1.42 9.35
CA VAL A 219 -17.82 2.44 9.29
C VAL A 219 -17.32 3.69 8.56
N LEU A 220 -16.12 4.17 8.89
CA LEU A 220 -15.50 5.31 8.21
C LEU A 220 -15.26 5.03 6.72
N GLY A 221 -14.85 3.82 6.37
CA GLY A 221 -14.69 3.38 4.98
C GLY A 221 -16.02 3.38 4.21
N VAL A 222 -17.10 2.90 4.82
CA VAL A 222 -18.44 2.94 4.21
C VAL A 222 -18.91 4.38 4.01
N ILE A 223 -18.76 5.23 5.03
CA ILE A 223 -19.10 6.67 4.93
C ILE A 223 -18.31 7.31 3.78
N TRP A 224 -17.01 7.03 3.69
CA TRP A 224 -16.17 7.55 2.62
C TRP A 224 -16.65 7.12 1.23
N ILE A 225 -16.98 5.84 1.04
CA ILE A 225 -17.51 5.32 -0.24
C ILE A 225 -18.81 6.01 -0.61
N VAL A 226 -19.74 6.16 0.34
CA VAL A 226 -21.04 6.79 0.11
C VAL A 226 -20.87 8.25 -0.32
N LEU A 227 -20.02 9.00 0.38
CA LEU A 227 -19.75 10.41 0.06
C LEU A 227 -19.13 10.57 -1.33
N LEU A 228 -18.16 9.72 -1.67
CA LEU A 228 -17.51 9.75 -2.98
C LEU A 228 -18.49 9.35 -4.09
N ALA A 229 -19.31 8.32 -3.87
CA ALA A 229 -20.33 7.89 -4.84
C ALA A 229 -21.37 8.99 -5.08
N ILE A 230 -21.84 9.66 -4.04
CA ILE A 230 -22.76 10.81 -4.19
C ILE A 230 -22.07 11.92 -4.97
N GLY A 231 -20.83 12.29 -4.61
CA GLY A 231 -20.09 13.35 -5.30
C GLY A 231 -19.84 13.08 -6.79
N VAL A 232 -19.72 11.80 -7.19
CA VAL A 232 -19.46 11.39 -8.58
C VAL A 232 -20.75 11.18 -9.38
N TYR A 233 -21.81 10.63 -8.77
CA TYR A 233 -23.01 10.16 -9.49
C TYR A 233 -24.27 11.00 -9.28
N ALA A 234 -24.43 11.68 -8.15
CA ALA A 234 -25.51 12.66 -7.93
C ALA A 234 -25.09 14.01 -8.48
#